data_AF-A0A5D4SZF3-F1
#
_entry.id   AF-A0A5D4SZF3-F1
#
_cell.length_a   1.000
_cell.length_b   1.000
_cell.length_c   1.000
_cell.angle_alpha   90.00
_cell.angle_beta   90.00
_cell.angle_gamma   90.00
#
_symmetry.space_group_name_H-M   'P 1'
#
loop_
_entity.id
_entity.type
_entity.pdbx_description
1 polymer ?
#
loop_
_entity_poly.entity_id
_entity_poly.type
_entity_poly.pdbx_seq_one_letter_code
_entity_poly.pdbx_strand_id
1 'polypeptide(L)'
;MKKLFKATTKIDGNGSFEILNKIPENTGAYGLTVEGTIEIVNLTVGESVSISVDQKEVFVANADGKHSFKFTTKPFPLHERTFEIGYSVTNAGTADVVLELIAH
;
A
#
# COMPACT_ATOMS: atom_id res chain seq x y z
N MET A 1 6.51 -14.60 -8.75
CA MET A 1 5.53 -13.68 -8.13
C MET A 1 5.08 -14.25 -6.79
N LYS A 2 5.38 -13.56 -5.70
CA LYS A 2 4.99 -13.97 -4.34
C LYS A 2 4.02 -12.92 -3.78
N LYS A 3 2.81 -13.34 -3.42
CA LYS A 3 1.84 -12.46 -2.75
C LYS A 3 2.40 -12.05 -1.39
N LEU A 4 2.53 -10.74 -1.17
CA LEU A 4 2.97 -10.19 0.11
C LEU A 4 1.80 -9.98 1.06
N PHE A 5 0.70 -9.44 0.54
CA PHE A 5 -0.40 -8.97 1.36
C PHE A 5 -1.70 -8.91 0.56
N LYS A 6 -2.82 -9.13 1.25
CA LYS A 6 -4.15 -8.73 0.80
C LYS A 6 -4.98 -8.31 2.01
N ALA A 7 -5.59 -7.14 1.93
CA ALA A 7 -6.63 -6.71 2.86
C ALA A 7 -7.88 -6.30 2.09
N THR A 8 -9.01 -6.60 2.70
CA THR A 8 -10.31 -6.05 2.32
C THR A 8 -10.83 -5.36 3.56
N THR A 9 -10.95 -4.04 3.51
CA THR A 9 -11.31 -3.24 4.68
C THR A 9 -12.08 -2.01 4.26
N LYS A 10 -12.95 -1.55 5.17
CA LYS A 10 -13.43 -0.18 5.14
C LYS A 10 -12.35 0.70 5.78
N ILE A 11 -11.93 1.75 5.09
CA ILE A 11 -11.06 2.78 5.65
C ILE A 11 -11.93 3.97 6.06
N ASP A 12 -11.72 4.45 7.28
CA ASP A 12 -12.34 5.64 7.85
C ASP A 12 -11.21 6.49 8.43
N GLY A 13 -10.97 7.64 7.80
CA GLY A 13 -9.83 8.51 8.12
C GLY A 13 -8.46 7.91 7.75
N ASN A 14 -7.52 7.93 8.70
CA ASN A 14 -6.10 7.64 8.46
C ASN A 14 -5.64 6.44 9.30
N GLY A 15 -4.71 5.65 8.77
CA GLY A 15 -4.07 4.58 9.52
C GLY A 15 -2.85 4.02 8.82
N SER A 16 -2.19 3.06 9.46
CA SER A 16 -1.07 2.32 8.88
C SER A 16 -1.03 0.89 9.40
N PHE A 17 -0.31 0.04 8.66
CA PHE A 17 0.02 -1.31 9.09
C PHE A 17 1.40 -1.71 8.56
N GLU A 18 2.10 -2.54 9.34
CA GLU A 18 3.42 -3.04 8.97
C GLU A 18 3.31 -4.35 8.20
N ILE A 19 4.10 -4.46 7.14
CA ILE A 19 4.19 -5.69 6.34
C ILE A 19 5.56 -6.32 6.53
N LEU A 20 5.57 -7.53 7.05
CA LEU A 20 6.78 -8.34 7.14
C LEU A 20 7.14 -8.95 5.77
N ASN A 21 8.24 -8.49 5.19
CA ASN A 21 8.85 -9.06 4.01
C ASN A 21 9.58 -10.37 4.33
N LYS A 22 8.94 -11.49 3.96
CA LYS A 22 9.48 -12.87 4.11
C LYS A 22 10.19 -13.37 2.84
N ILE A 23 10.70 -12.50 1.97
CA ILE A 23 11.47 -12.93 0.79
C ILE A 23 12.90 -13.27 1.23
N PRO A 24 13.42 -14.47 0.89
CA PRO A 24 14.77 -14.88 1.25
C PRO A 24 15.83 -13.92 0.69
N GLU A 25 16.85 -13.67 1.52
CA GLU A 25 17.97 -12.76 1.25
C GLU A 25 18.65 -13.10 -0.07
N ASN A 26 18.50 -12.22 -1.05
CA ASN A 26 19.41 -12.02 -2.20
C ASN A 26 18.98 -10.84 -3.10
N THR A 27 17.88 -10.13 -2.76
CA THR A 27 17.55 -8.81 -3.33
C THR A 27 18.41 -7.73 -2.66
N GLY A 28 19.73 -7.84 -2.86
CA GLY A 28 20.75 -6.98 -2.25
C GLY A 28 20.63 -5.51 -2.64
N ALA A 29 21.15 -4.64 -1.78
CA ALA A 29 21.49 -3.21 -1.98
C ALA A 29 20.44 -2.23 -2.54
N TYR A 30 19.35 -2.68 -3.18
CA TYR A 30 18.47 -1.87 -4.01
C TYR A 30 16.98 -1.96 -3.62
N GLY A 31 16.64 -2.77 -2.62
CA GLY A 31 15.27 -2.97 -2.15
C GLY A 31 14.45 -3.94 -2.99
N LEU A 32 13.17 -4.10 -2.64
CA LEU A 32 12.22 -4.99 -3.29
C LEU A 32 11.26 -4.18 -4.15
N THR A 33 11.06 -4.62 -5.40
CA THR A 33 10.01 -4.04 -6.25
C THR A 33 8.66 -4.69 -5.92
N VAL A 34 7.68 -3.86 -5.56
CA VAL A 34 6.34 -4.28 -5.19
C VAL A 34 5.33 -3.63 -6.13
N GLU A 35 4.43 -4.44 -6.65
CA GLU A 35 3.26 -4.00 -7.39
C GLU A 35 2.04 -4.07 -6.49
N GLY A 36 1.31 -2.97 -6.43
CA GLY A 36 0.10 -2.81 -5.66
C GLY A 36 -1.11 -2.66 -6.56
N THR A 37 -2.21 -3.27 -6.18
CA THR A 37 -3.53 -3.03 -6.78
C THR A 37 -4.48 -2.63 -5.67
N ILE A 38 -5.21 -1.55 -5.89
CA ILE A 38 -6.23 -1.05 -4.99
C ILE A 38 -7.54 -0.93 -5.75
N GLU A 39 -8.60 -1.55 -5.24
CA GLU A 39 -9.97 -1.36 -5.70
C GLU A 39 -10.69 -0.50 -4.68
N ILE A 40 -11.22 0.65 -5.12
CA ILE A 40 -11.93 1.63 -4.31
C ILE A 40 -13.40 1.59 -4.70
N VAL A 41 -14.27 1.48 -3.70
CA VAL A 41 -15.72 1.50 -3.86
C VAL A 41 -16.33 2.44 -2.81
N ASN A 42 -17.40 3.14 -3.19
CA ASN A 42 -18.17 4.03 -2.31
C ASN A 42 -17.35 5.21 -1.78
N LEU A 43 -16.40 5.75 -2.55
CA LEU A 43 -15.70 6.97 -2.17
C LEU A 43 -16.67 8.16 -2.18
N THR A 44 -16.71 8.90 -1.07
CA THR A 44 -17.57 10.09 -0.99
C THR A 44 -17.11 11.14 -2.00
N VAL A 45 -18.08 11.85 -2.59
CA VAL A 45 -17.81 12.92 -3.57
C VAL A 45 -16.95 14.01 -2.94
N GLY A 46 -15.85 14.35 -3.61
CA GLY A 46 -14.91 15.39 -3.16
C GLY A 46 -13.79 14.88 -2.24
N GLU A 47 -13.72 13.57 -2.02
CA GLU A 47 -12.66 12.93 -1.24
C GLU A 47 -11.63 12.24 -2.13
N SER A 48 -10.54 11.84 -1.49
CA SER A 48 -9.46 11.10 -2.10
C SER A 48 -8.92 10.06 -1.14
N VAL A 49 -8.55 8.90 -1.69
CA VAL A 49 -7.79 7.86 -1.01
C VAL A 49 -6.33 8.04 -1.40
N SER A 50 -5.42 8.05 -0.42
CA SER A 50 -3.99 7.94 -0.67
C SER A 50 -3.39 6.72 0.01
N ILE A 51 -2.34 6.18 -0.59
CA ILE A 51 -1.49 5.14 -0.03
C ILE A 51 -0.08 5.68 0.06
N SER A 52 0.56 5.44 1.20
CA SER A 52 1.97 5.76 1.43
C SER A 52 2.75 4.51 1.81
N VAL A 53 4.05 4.54 1.52
CA VAL A 53 5.02 3.51 1.89
C VAL A 53 6.14 4.20 2.66
N ASP A 54 6.39 3.78 3.90
CA ASP A 54 7.36 4.43 4.80
C ASP A 54 7.20 5.97 4.80
N GLN A 55 5.95 6.41 4.95
CA GLN A 55 5.51 7.82 4.94
C GLN A 55 5.67 8.57 3.61
N LYS A 56 6.09 7.90 2.52
CA LYS A 56 6.13 8.48 1.18
C LYS A 56 4.88 8.11 0.40
N GLU A 57 4.11 9.10 -0.05
CA GLU A 57 2.96 8.86 -0.93
C GLU A 57 3.39 8.15 -2.22
N VAL A 58 2.71 7.06 -2.55
CA VAL A 58 2.94 6.28 -3.77
C VAL A 58 1.72 6.26 -4.69
N PHE A 59 0.56 6.63 -4.18
CA PHE A 59 -0.70 6.58 -4.91
C PHE A 59 -1.73 7.53 -4.29
N VAL A 60 -2.50 8.18 -5.17
CA VAL A 60 -3.70 8.96 -4.82
C VAL A 60 -4.76 8.68 -5.88
N ALA A 61 -6.00 8.45 -5.45
CA ALA A 61 -7.17 8.46 -6.31
C ALA A 61 -8.29 9.27 -5.70
N ASN A 62 -9.04 9.93 -6.57
CA ASN A 62 -10.20 10.77 -6.26
C ASN A 62 -11.49 10.22 -6.88
N ALA A 63 -11.49 8.93 -7.27
CA ALA A 63 -12.61 8.25 -7.87
C ALA A 63 -12.57 6.75 -7.57
N ASP A 64 -13.76 6.16 -7.52
CA ASP A 64 -13.95 4.71 -7.47
C ASP A 64 -13.28 4.02 -8.67
N GLY A 65 -12.97 2.74 -8.47
CA GLY A 65 -12.42 1.88 -9.50
C GLY A 65 -11.17 1.14 -9.05
N LYS A 66 -10.61 0.39 -10.00
CA LYS A 66 -9.42 -0.41 -9.80
C LYS A 66 -8.19 0.31 -10.32
N HIS A 67 -7.23 0.52 -9.44
CA HIS A 67 -6.01 1.26 -9.72
C HIS A 67 -4.79 0.40 -9.41
N SER A 68 -3.75 0.55 -10.22
CA SER A 68 -2.47 -0.11 -10.01
C SER A 68 -1.39 0.92 -9.68
N PHE A 69 -0.51 0.57 -8.77
CA PHE A 69 0.66 1.38 -8.42
C PHE A 69 1.88 0.50 -8.21
N LYS A 70 3.05 1.11 -8.21
CA LYS A 70 4.33 0.41 -8.07
C LYS A 70 5.27 1.22 -7.21
N PHE A 71 6.01 0.54 -6.35
CA PHE A 71 7.05 1.15 -5.53
C PHE A 71 8.22 0.20 -5.32
N THR A 72 9.35 0.76 -4.95
CA THR A 72 10.53 0.01 -4.52
C THR A 72 10.75 0.30 -3.05
N THR A 73 10.82 -0.73 -2.22
CA THR A 73 11.15 -0.57 -0.80
C THR A 73 12.56 -0.01 -0.66
N LYS A 74 12.88 0.58 0.49
CA LYS A 74 14.27 0.88 0.81
C LYS A 74 15.10 -0.41 0.89
N PRO A 75 16.43 -0.33 0.68
CA PRO A 75 17.31 -1.44 1.01
C PRO A 75 17.17 -1.77 2.50
N PHE A 76 16.85 -3.02 2.80
CA PHE A 76 16.71 -3.49 4.17
C PHE A 76 18.09 -3.87 4.74
N PRO A 77 18.52 -3.32 5.90
CA PRO A 77 19.56 -3.99 6.67
C PRO A 77 19.04 -5.39 7.07
N LEU A 78 19.94 -6.36 7.23
CA LEU A 78 19.63 -7.80 7.44
C LEU A 78 18.55 -8.09 8.49
N HIS A 79 18.30 -7.17 9.42
CA HIS A 79 17.47 -7.35 10.61
C HIS A 79 16.11 -6.62 10.56
N GLU A 80 15.91 -5.66 9.65
CA GLU A 80 14.64 -4.93 9.52
C GLU A 80 14.04 -5.27 8.16
N ARG A 81 13.09 -6.20 8.13
CA ARG A 81 12.39 -6.62 6.91
C ARG A 81 10.93 -6.17 6.91
N THR A 82 10.62 -5.08 7.59
CA THR A 82 9.28 -4.51 7.61
C THR A 82 9.26 -3.21 6.82
N PHE A 83 8.16 -2.94 6.15
CA PHE A 83 7.85 -1.61 5.64
C PHE A 83 6.42 -1.25 6.05
N GLU A 84 6.19 0.04 6.26
CA GLU A 84 4.87 0.54 6.66
C GLU A 84 4.05 0.89 5.42
N ILE A 85 2.80 0.43 5.38
CA ILE A 85 1.79 0.94 4.45
C ILE A 85 0.86 1.86 5.22
N GLY A 86 0.88 3.14 4.87
CA GLY A 86 -0.11 4.11 5.33
C GLY A 86 -1.27 4.22 4.35
N TYR A 87 -2.46 4.49 4.86
CA TYR A 87 -3.64 4.86 4.10
C TYR A 87 -4.29 6.10 4.69
N SER A 88 -4.90 6.92 3.83
CA SER A 88 -5.74 8.04 4.28
C SER A 88 -6.92 8.26 3.35
N VAL A 89 -8.04 8.69 3.93
CA VAL A 89 -9.17 9.31 3.21
C VAL A 89 -9.28 10.75 3.66
N THR A 90 -9.34 11.68 2.71
CA THR A 90 -9.52 13.10 3.04
C THR A 90 -10.91 13.37 3.63
N ASN A 91 -11.03 14.48 4.37
CA ASN A 91 -12.31 15.03 4.87
C ASN A 91 -13.14 14.14 5.81
N ALA A 92 -12.53 13.20 6.54
CA ALA A 92 -13.20 12.23 7.42
C ALA A 92 -14.15 11.27 6.67
N GLY A 93 -13.83 11.04 5.40
CA GLY A 93 -14.50 10.13 4.53
C GLY A 93 -14.38 8.66 4.85
N THR A 94 -15.24 7.89 4.20
CA THR A 94 -15.12 6.44 4.19
C THR A 94 -14.97 5.90 2.78
N ALA A 95 -14.15 4.88 2.60
CA ALA A 95 -14.07 4.12 1.36
C ALA A 95 -13.94 2.63 1.65
N ASP A 96 -14.56 1.79 0.83
CA ASP A 96 -14.35 0.35 0.86
C ASP A 96 -13.19 0.02 -0.07
N VAL A 97 -12.19 -0.68 0.46
CA VAL A 97 -10.93 -0.91 -0.24
C VAL A 97 -10.52 -2.38 -0.24
N VAL A 98 -10.13 -2.87 -1.43
CA VAL A 98 -9.35 -4.10 -1.57
C VAL A 98 -7.94 -3.75 -2.00
N LEU A 99 -6.96 -3.99 -1.12
CA LEU A 99 -5.55 -3.77 -1.39
C LEU A 99 -4.83 -5.10 -1.54
N GLU A 100 -4.13 -5.29 -2.65
CA GLU A 100 -3.29 -6.45 -2.92
C GLU A 100 -1.87 -6.02 -3.26
N LEU A 101 -0.86 -6.66 -2.63
CA LEU A 101 0.55 -6.39 -2.89
C LEU A 101 1.27 -7.67 -3.32
N ILE A 102 2.05 -7.55 -4.40
CA ILE A 102 2.79 -8.66 -5.01
C ILE A 102 4.24 -8.24 -5.20
N ALA A 103 5.15 -9.09 -4.73
CA ALA A 103 6.57 -8.94 -4.95
C ALA A 103 7.02 -9.64 -6.24
N HIS A 104 7.93 -8.96 -6.95
CA HIS A 104 8.65 -9.48 -8.11
C HIS A 104 10.09 -9.85 -7.77
#